data_AF-A0A821WBN8-F1
#
_entry.id   AF-A0A821WBN8-F1
#
_cell.length_a   1.000
_cell.length_b   1.000
_cell.length_c   1.000
_cell.angle_alpha   90.00
_cell.angle_beta   90.00
_cell.angle_gamma   90.00
#
_symmetry.space_group_name_H-M   'P 1'
#
loop_
_entity.id
_entity.type
_entity.pdbx_description
1 polymer ?
#
loop_
_entity_poly.entity_id
_entity_poly.type
_entity_poly.pdbx_seq_one_letter_code
_entity_poly.pdbx_strand_id
1 'polypeptide(L)'
;MTNWEYVPQSAFSPYLQAYTVPVNYGECNCGLSFKCTQSSGGMMSGCYPLKSILQTKLYCFYDQNCIDSNGNFTRLNMSTLEKSQFNLNSIIESILNNLMIEEYK
;
A
#
# COMPACT_ATOMS: atom_id res chain seq x y z
N MET A 1 6.34 2.49 9.33
CA MET A 1 5.70 1.16 9.42
C MET A 1 6.80 0.12 9.44
N THR A 2 6.75 -0.81 10.39
CA THR A 2 7.69 -1.93 10.51
C THR A 2 7.04 -3.20 9.96
N ASN A 3 7.84 -4.13 9.44
CA ASN A 3 7.33 -5.43 8.96
C ASN A 3 6.89 -6.37 10.11
N TRP A 4 7.14 -5.97 11.35
CA TRP A 4 6.91 -6.75 12.56
C TRP A 4 6.09 -5.93 13.54
N GLU A 5 5.19 -6.59 14.25
CA GLU A 5 4.41 -6.04 15.36
C GLU A 5 4.78 -6.71 16.67
N TYR A 6 4.71 -5.92 17.75
CA TYR A 6 4.93 -6.41 19.10
C TYR A 6 3.64 -7.02 19.62
N VAL A 7 3.71 -8.22 20.19
CA VAL A 7 2.55 -8.85 20.83
C VAL A 7 2.56 -8.48 22.31
N PRO A 8 1.64 -7.63 22.79
CA PRO A 8 1.57 -7.26 24.20
C PRO A 8 1.22 -8.48 25.05
N GLN A 9 2.03 -8.73 26.09
CA GLN A 9 1.78 -9.82 27.04
C GLN A 9 0.51 -9.56 27.85
N SER A 10 -0.29 -10.61 28.07
CA SER A 10 -1.33 -10.61 29.10
C SER A 10 -0.68 -10.46 30.48
N ALA A 11 -1.21 -9.56 31.33
CA ALA A 11 -0.65 -9.11 32.61
C ALA A 11 -0.42 -10.18 33.72
N PHE A 12 -0.54 -11.48 33.42
CA PHE A 12 -0.57 -12.56 34.42
C PHE A 12 0.47 -13.69 34.21
N SER A 13 1.46 -13.54 33.32
CA SER A 13 2.52 -14.55 33.15
C SER A 13 3.75 -14.27 34.04
N PRO A 14 4.24 -15.24 34.85
CA PRO A 14 5.43 -15.09 35.68
C PRO A 14 6.75 -15.07 34.89
N TYR A 15 6.70 -15.29 33.57
CA TYR A 15 7.86 -15.19 32.67
C TYR A 15 7.63 -14.05 31.68
N LEU A 16 8.53 -13.06 31.69
CA LEU A 16 8.60 -12.00 30.67
C LEU A 16 9.15 -12.60 29.37
N GLN A 17 8.26 -12.88 28.41
CA GLN A 17 8.64 -13.26 27.06
C GLN A 17 8.07 -12.19 26.13
N ALA A 18 8.97 -11.33 25.65
CA ALA A 18 8.69 -10.41 24.56
C ALA A 18 9.00 -11.12 23.25
N TYR A 19 8.01 -11.23 22.35
CA TYR A 19 8.22 -11.70 21.00
C TYR A 19 7.47 -10.83 19.99
N THR A 20 7.94 -10.86 18.76
CA THR A 20 7.34 -10.15 17.64
C THR A 20 6.74 -11.15 16.66
N VAL A 21 5.68 -10.74 15.97
CA VAL A 21 5.10 -11.50 14.87
C VAL A 21 5.15 -10.66 13.60
N PRO A 22 5.26 -11.28 12.41
CA PRO A 22 5.26 -10.53 11.16
C PRO A 22 3.86 -9.97 10.91
N VAL A 23 3.81 -8.73 10.42
CA VAL A 23 2.57 -8.14 9.93
C VAL A 23 2.13 -8.90 8.67
N ASN A 24 0.83 -9.19 8.56
CA ASN A 24 0.25 -9.88 7.41
C ASN A 24 -0.84 -9.04 6.74
N TYR A 25 -0.82 -8.99 5.41
CA TYR A 25 -1.87 -8.39 4.58
C TYR A 25 -2.54 -9.48 3.74
N GLY A 26 -3.59 -10.13 4.29
CA GLY A 26 -4.16 -11.32 3.65
C GLY A 26 -3.14 -12.47 3.62
N GLU A 27 -2.79 -12.96 2.42
CA GLU A 27 -1.78 -14.01 2.23
C GLU A 27 -0.33 -13.48 2.27
N CYS A 28 -0.17 -12.16 2.39
CA CYS A 28 1.11 -11.50 2.30
C CYS A 28 1.82 -11.37 3.65
N ASN A 29 2.95 -12.08 3.85
CA ASN A 29 3.75 -12.06 5.09
C ASN A 29 4.98 -11.16 4.99
N CYS A 30 5.02 -10.12 5.83
CA CYS A 30 6.08 -9.10 5.80
C CYS A 30 7.42 -9.53 6.41
N GLY A 31 7.44 -10.63 7.18
CA GLY A 31 8.67 -11.26 7.64
C GLY A 31 9.39 -12.01 6.53
N LEU A 32 8.66 -12.50 5.51
CA LEU A 32 9.22 -13.24 4.38
C LEU A 32 9.66 -12.35 3.21
N SER A 33 8.92 -11.28 2.92
CA SER A 33 9.24 -10.38 1.81
C SER A 33 8.72 -8.96 2.04
N PHE A 34 9.64 -7.98 2.01
CA PHE A 34 9.27 -6.56 2.09
C PHE A 34 8.54 -6.05 0.83
N LYS A 35 8.68 -6.74 -0.31
CA LYS A 35 8.04 -6.37 -1.58
C LYS A 35 6.60 -6.88 -1.70
N CYS A 36 6.18 -7.69 -0.73
CA CYS A 36 4.89 -8.34 -0.76
C CYS A 36 3.77 -7.31 -0.62
N THR A 37 2.74 -7.46 -1.46
CA THR A 37 1.56 -6.61 -1.53
C THR A 37 0.32 -7.44 -1.85
N GLN A 38 -0.83 -6.94 -1.42
CA GLN A 38 -2.15 -7.53 -1.58
C GLN A 38 -3.12 -6.44 -2.03
N SER A 39 -4.02 -6.79 -2.96
CA SER A 39 -5.09 -5.89 -3.37
C SER A 39 -6.15 -5.77 -2.27
N SER A 40 -6.50 -4.54 -1.92
CA SER A 40 -7.62 -4.18 -1.06
C SER A 40 -8.49 -3.18 -1.82
N GLY A 41 -9.59 -3.65 -2.42
CA GLY A 41 -10.52 -2.77 -3.15
C GLY A 41 -9.94 -2.13 -4.42
N GLY A 42 -8.80 -2.60 -4.92
CA GLY A 42 -8.08 -2.05 -6.08
C GLY A 42 -6.81 -1.29 -5.71
N MET A 43 -6.68 -0.82 -4.46
CA MET A 43 -5.46 -0.21 -3.96
C MET A 43 -4.57 -1.33 -3.45
N MET A 44 -3.27 -1.26 -3.74
CA MET A 44 -2.34 -2.23 -3.21
C MET A 44 -1.96 -1.80 -1.80
N SER A 45 -1.99 -2.74 -0.88
CA SER A 45 -1.52 -2.60 0.50
C SER A 45 -0.43 -3.64 0.74
N GLY A 46 0.49 -3.39 1.65
CA GLY A 46 1.60 -4.31 1.82
C GLY A 46 2.63 -3.80 2.79
N CYS A 47 3.72 -4.56 2.87
CA CYS A 47 4.73 -4.40 3.90
C CYS A 47 5.48 -3.07 3.81
N TYR A 48 5.70 -2.62 2.58
CA TYR A 48 6.34 -1.34 2.32
C TYR A 48 5.38 -0.38 1.61
N PRO A 49 5.05 0.79 2.19
CA PRO A 49 4.09 1.73 1.61
C PRO A 49 4.46 2.15 0.19
N LEU A 50 5.75 2.41 -0.08
CA LEU A 50 6.20 2.79 -1.40
C LEU A 50 5.95 1.69 -2.43
N LYS A 51 6.20 0.41 -2.10
CA LYS A 51 5.98 -0.67 -3.07
C LYS A 51 4.50 -0.87 -3.36
N SER A 52 3.67 -0.69 -2.33
CA SER A 52 2.21 -0.70 -2.42
C SER A 52 1.71 0.42 -3.35
N ILE A 53 2.19 1.65 -3.19
CA ILE A 53 1.84 2.77 -4.08
C ILE A 53 2.27 2.49 -5.52
N LEU A 54 3.51 2.04 -5.73
CA LEU A 54 4.05 1.75 -7.06
C LEU A 54 3.23 0.71 -7.83
N GLN A 55 2.71 -0.31 -7.14
CA GLN A 55 1.90 -1.36 -7.75
C GLN A 55 0.41 -1.03 -7.85
N THR A 56 -0.04 0.07 -7.24
CA THR A 56 -1.43 0.52 -7.33
C THR A 56 -1.74 1.02 -8.74
N LYS A 57 -2.96 0.74 -9.23
CA LYS A 57 -3.43 1.26 -10.52
C LYS A 57 -3.84 2.72 -10.40
N LEU A 58 -3.60 3.52 -11.44
CA LEU A 58 -3.85 4.97 -11.42
C LEU A 58 -5.31 5.32 -11.09
N TYR A 59 -6.30 4.56 -11.60
CA TYR A 59 -7.72 4.84 -11.35
C TYR A 59 -8.07 4.89 -9.87
N CYS A 60 -7.35 4.15 -9.02
CA CYS A 60 -7.63 4.09 -7.59
C CYS A 60 -7.37 5.40 -6.86
N PHE A 61 -6.54 6.29 -7.41
CA PHE A 61 -6.37 7.64 -6.86
C PHE A 61 -7.55 8.56 -7.14
N TYR A 62 -8.48 8.14 -8.00
CA TYR A 62 -9.66 8.91 -8.41
C TYR A 62 -10.99 8.25 -8.04
N ASP A 63 -10.97 7.01 -7.52
CA ASP A 63 -12.15 6.28 -7.06
C ASP A 63 -12.10 6.08 -5.55
N GLN A 64 -13.00 6.75 -4.83
CA GLN A 64 -13.09 6.63 -3.37
C GLN A 64 -13.30 5.18 -2.92
N ASN A 65 -14.06 4.39 -3.67
CA ASN A 65 -14.32 3.00 -3.29
C ASN A 65 -13.03 2.17 -3.29
N CYS A 66 -12.03 2.61 -4.05
CA CYS A 66 -10.73 1.96 -4.08
C CYS A 66 -9.84 2.32 -2.89
N ILE A 67 -9.82 3.60 -2.50
CA ILE A 67 -9.04 4.08 -1.35
C ILE A 67 -9.67 3.60 -0.05
N ASP A 68 -11.00 3.56 -0.02
CA ASP A 68 -11.78 3.44 1.20
C ASP A 68 -13.14 2.80 0.93
N SER A 69 -13.11 1.49 0.71
CA SER A 69 -14.32 0.69 0.53
C SER A 69 -15.27 0.75 1.74
N ASN A 70 -14.76 1.07 2.93
CA ASN A 70 -15.52 1.14 4.17
C ASN A 70 -16.10 2.53 4.47
N GLY A 71 -15.74 3.55 3.69
CA GLY A 71 -16.23 4.92 3.88
C GLY A 71 -15.74 5.59 5.17
N ASN A 72 -14.59 5.19 5.69
CA ASN A 72 -13.96 5.76 6.88
C ASN A 72 -13.41 7.18 6.67
N PHE A 73 -13.09 7.54 5.43
CA PHE A 73 -12.51 8.80 5.01
C PHE A 73 -13.53 9.64 4.24
N THR A 74 -13.50 10.95 4.49
CA THR A 74 -14.34 11.92 3.79
C THR A 74 -14.00 11.92 2.30
N ARG A 75 -15.02 11.80 1.44
CA ARG A 75 -14.85 11.93 -0.02
C ARG A 75 -14.24 13.28 -0.37
N LEU A 76 -13.08 13.26 -1.01
CA LEU A 76 -12.49 14.45 -1.59
C LEU A 76 -13.14 14.69 -2.96
N ASN A 77 -13.72 15.87 -3.16
CA ASN A 77 -14.19 16.30 -4.47
C ASN A 77 -12.97 16.65 -5.34
N MET A 78 -12.36 15.63 -5.92
CA MET A 78 -11.28 15.79 -6.88
C MET A 78 -11.89 16.14 -8.24
N SER A 79 -11.70 17.36 -8.71
CA SER A 79 -11.95 17.70 -10.11
C SER A 79 -10.85 17.06 -10.96
N THR A 80 -11.22 16.30 -11.99
CA THR A 80 -10.27 15.83 -12.99
C THR A 80 -9.64 17.06 -13.66
N LEU A 81 -8.33 17.24 -13.55
CA LEU A 81 -7.60 18.08 -14.51
C LEU A 81 -7.71 17.42 -15.90
N GLU A 82 -7.47 18.20 -16.95
CA GLU A 82 -7.60 17.82 -18.35
C GLU A 82 -7.12 16.40 -18.69
N LYS A 83 -7.58 15.87 -19.83
CA LYS A 83 -7.34 14.50 -20.29
C LYS A 83 -5.89 14.06 -20.09
N SER A 84 -5.67 13.16 -19.13
CA SER A 84 -4.36 12.56 -18.89
C SER A 84 -3.88 11.78 -20.11
N GLN A 85 -2.59 11.86 -20.42
CA GLN A 85 -1.94 11.01 -21.42
C GLN A 85 -1.77 9.56 -20.96
N PHE A 86 -1.92 9.30 -19.65
CA PHE A 86 -1.75 7.97 -19.06
C PHE A 86 -3.08 7.23 -18.97
N ASN A 87 -3.04 5.92 -19.26
CA ASN A 87 -4.18 5.04 -19.09
C ASN A 87 -4.48 4.86 -17.59
N LEU A 88 -5.75 5.00 -17.20
CA LEU A 88 -6.21 4.80 -15.81
C LEU A 88 -5.94 3.38 -15.28
N ASN A 89 -5.77 2.40 -16.17
CA ASN A 89 -5.39 1.03 -15.81
C ASN A 89 -3.88 0.80 -15.64
N SER A 90 -3.04 1.80 -15.95
CA SER A 90 -1.60 1.72 -15.73
C SER A 90 -1.27 1.73 -14.23
N ILE A 91 -0.22 1.00 -13.84
CA ILE A 91 0.33 1.07 -12.48
C ILE A 91 1.22 2.31 -12.33
N ILE A 92 1.29 2.86 -11.12
CA ILE A 92 2.09 4.06 -10.83
C ILE A 92 3.57 3.86 -11.17
N GLU A 93 4.14 2.68 -10.94
CA GLU A 93 5.53 2.34 -11.28
C GLU A 93 5.83 2.61 -12.76
N SER A 94 4.92 2.22 -13.66
CA SER A 94 5.09 2.46 -15.10
C SER A 94 4.99 3.94 -15.46
N ILE A 95 4.12 4.69 -14.78
CA ILE A 95 3.99 6.14 -15.01
C ILE A 95 5.26 6.86 -14.56
N LEU A 96 5.78 6.53 -13.38
CA LEU A 96 7.00 7.13 -12.86
C LEU A 96 8.21 6.81 -13.73
N ASN A 97 8.36 5.56 -14.17
CA ASN A 97 9.44 5.17 -15.08
C ASN A 97 9.39 5.97 -16.40
N ASN A 98 8.20 6.31 -16.91
CA ASN A 98 8.05 7.13 -18.11
C ASN A 98 8.30 8.63 -17.87
N LEU A 99 8.20 9.10 -16.63
CA LEU A 99 8.40 10.51 -16.26
C LEU A 99 9.83 10.81 -15.80
N MET A 100 10.53 9.81 -15.28
CA MET A 100 11.94 9.95 -14.94
C MET A 100 12.79 9.95 -16.21
N ILE A 101 13.65 10.95 -16.37
CA ILE A 101 14.62 11.01 -17.45
C ILE A 101 15.67 9.93 -17.18
N GLU A 102 15.81 8.95 -18.09
CA GLU A 102 16.83 7.89 -17.97
C GLU A 102 18.25 8.37 -18.36
N GLU A 103 18.41 9.54 -18.99
CA GLU A 103 19.72 10.01 -19.47
C GLU A 103 20.30 11.18 -18.65
N TYR A 104 21.30 10.87 -17.83
CA TYR A 104 22.45 11.75 -17.72
C TYR A 104 23.39 11.41 -18.89
N LYS A 105 23.52 12.34 -19.85
CA LYS A 105 24.65 12.34 -20.78
C LYS A 105 25.86 12.99 -20.15
#